data_AF-A0A226DI43-F1
#
_entry.id   AF-A0A226DI43-F1
#
_cell.length_a   1.000
_cell.length_b   1.000
_cell.length_c   1.000
_cell.angle_alpha   90.00
_cell.angle_beta   90.00
_cell.angle_gamma   90.00
#
_symmetry.space_group_name_H-M   'P 1'
#
loop_
_entity.id
_entity.type
_entity.pdbx_description
1 polymer ?
#
loop_
_entity_poly.entity_id
_entity_poly.type
_entity_poly.pdbx_seq_one_letter_code
_entity_poly.pdbx_strand_id
1 'polypeptide(L)'
;MPNVVTLFAADIYQIQNCLDETHLPNLKHLTLDKSFQFPCEYEKFSETLVQVFPNVKRFDFTAWYVGLVQIEQFTKFMEPFKGWNFEKANLSFVRVIDPPGQTILAALRSMATWNGVKTAKFCFHPNKADFTAHVDDFIRYSGGFQMVKMRQDSFLWGADPEFIQEMQAIFEARNAPISIEVAHD
;
A
#
# COMPACT_ATOMS: atom_id res chain seq x y z
N MET A 1 7.78 -13.65 24.38
CA MET A 1 8.46 -13.39 23.09
C MET A 1 7.66 -12.34 22.33
N PRO A 2 8.29 -11.38 21.65
CA PRO A 2 7.55 -10.29 21.02
C PRO A 2 6.68 -10.83 19.89
N ASN A 3 5.38 -10.58 19.97
CA ASN A 3 4.41 -10.93 18.92
C ASN A 3 4.40 -9.93 17.75
N VAL A 4 5.25 -8.90 17.83
CA VAL A 4 5.34 -7.79 16.88
C VAL A 4 6.81 -7.57 16.56
N VAL A 5 7.13 -7.52 15.27
CA VAL A 5 8.44 -7.15 14.75
C VAL A 5 8.26 -6.00 13.77
N THR A 6 9.07 -4.95 13.92
CA THR A 6 9.13 -3.83 12.99
C THR A 6 10.44 -3.91 12.24
N LEU A 7 10.36 -3.96 10.90
CA LEU A 7 11.53 -4.01 10.03
C LEU A 7 11.60 -2.74 9.18
N PHE A 8 12.76 -2.10 9.14
CA PHE A 8 13.05 -1.05 8.17
C PHE A 8 13.80 -1.66 6.99
N ALA A 9 13.38 -1.37 5.76
CA ALA A 9 13.93 -2.02 4.58
C ALA A 9 15.43 -1.77 4.36
N ALA A 10 15.98 -0.67 4.88
CA ALA A 10 17.42 -0.41 4.89
C ALA A 10 18.19 -1.48 5.69
N ASP A 11 17.56 -2.02 6.73
CA ASP A 11 18.18 -3.02 7.60
C ASP A 11 18.10 -4.43 6.98
N ILE A 12 17.14 -4.73 6.10
CA ILE A 12 16.86 -6.13 5.72
C ILE A 12 17.95 -6.75 4.81
N TYR A 13 18.69 -5.94 4.04
CA TYR A 13 19.87 -6.45 3.33
C TYR A 13 20.97 -6.95 4.28
N GLN A 14 20.96 -6.52 5.55
CA GLN A 14 21.85 -7.00 6.60
C GLN A 14 21.22 -8.13 7.44
N ILE A 15 19.91 -8.38 7.29
CA ILE A 15 19.14 -9.26 8.18
C ILE A 15 18.77 -10.62 7.55
N GLN A 16 19.15 -10.91 6.30
CA GLN A 16 18.97 -12.26 5.72
C GLN A 16 19.51 -13.41 6.60
N ASN A 17 20.43 -13.11 7.53
CA ASN A 17 21.00 -14.10 8.45
C ASN A 17 20.41 -14.07 9.88
N CYS A 18 19.54 -13.13 10.24
CA CYS A 18 19.06 -12.96 11.64
C CYS A 18 17.54 -13.03 11.81
N LEU A 19 16.78 -13.05 10.71
CA LEU A 19 15.33 -13.25 10.73
C LEU A 19 15.00 -14.48 9.88
N ASP A 20 14.88 -15.61 10.55
CA ASP A 20 14.28 -16.82 10.00
C ASP A 20 13.17 -17.31 10.95
N GLU A 21 12.41 -18.31 10.51
CA GLU A 21 11.40 -18.95 11.35
C GLU A 21 11.98 -19.54 12.65
N THR A 22 13.25 -19.94 12.66
CA THR A 22 13.86 -20.55 13.86
C THR A 22 14.02 -19.54 14.99
N HIS A 23 14.20 -18.26 14.67
CA HIS A 23 14.31 -17.18 15.64
C HIS A 23 12.95 -16.54 16.00
N LEU A 24 11.95 -16.62 15.10
CA LEU A 24 10.63 -16.00 15.28
C LEU A 24 9.44 -16.90 14.85
N PRO A 25 9.33 -18.15 15.34
CA PRO A 25 8.38 -19.15 14.82
C PRO A 25 6.90 -18.77 15.01
N ASN A 26 6.63 -17.86 15.94
CA ASN A 26 5.28 -17.44 16.32
C ASN A 26 4.95 -16.01 15.87
N LEU A 27 5.70 -15.44 14.93
CA LEU A 27 5.42 -14.08 14.46
C LEU A 27 4.06 -14.04 13.74
N LYS A 28 3.10 -13.36 14.36
CA LYS A 28 1.75 -13.17 13.80
C LYS A 28 1.53 -11.75 13.30
N HIS A 29 2.32 -10.77 13.76
CA HIS A 29 2.21 -9.38 13.37
C HIS A 29 3.56 -8.87 12.85
N LEU A 30 3.57 -8.53 11.57
CA LEU A 30 4.70 -7.91 10.90
C LEU A 30 4.37 -6.44 10.58
N THR A 31 5.27 -5.54 10.98
CA THR A 31 5.28 -4.15 10.52
C THR A 31 6.49 -3.95 9.62
N LEU A 32 6.29 -3.42 8.42
CA LEU A 32 7.35 -3.17 7.44
C LEU A 32 7.28 -1.72 6.96
N ASP A 33 8.39 -1.01 7.04
CA ASP A 33 8.57 0.31 6.43
C ASP A 33 9.63 0.22 5.32
N LYS A 34 9.24 0.54 4.08
CA LYS A 34 10.10 0.43 2.91
C LYS A 34 10.06 1.69 2.07
N SER A 35 11.24 2.26 1.84
CA SER A 35 11.45 3.24 0.78
C SER A 35 11.68 2.55 -0.56
N PHE A 36 10.90 2.94 -1.57
CA PHE A 36 11.11 2.55 -2.97
C PHE A 36 12.02 3.60 -3.62
N GLN A 37 13.28 3.21 -3.80
CA GLN A 37 14.34 4.01 -4.43
C GLN A 37 14.96 3.14 -5.53
N PHE A 38 14.84 3.58 -6.79
CA PHE A 38 15.44 2.95 -7.98
C PHE A 38 14.96 1.50 -8.26
N PRO A 39 15.17 0.93 -9.47
CA PRO A 39 14.83 -0.47 -9.72
C PRO A 39 15.77 -1.37 -8.91
N CYS A 40 15.26 -2.01 -7.87
CA CYS A 40 15.95 -3.08 -7.15
C CYS A 40 15.12 -4.37 -7.18
N GLU A 41 15.69 -5.49 -6.72
CA GLU A 41 15.07 -6.83 -6.77
C GLU A 41 13.91 -6.96 -5.75
N TYR A 42 12.85 -6.17 -5.94
CA TYR A 42 11.68 -6.12 -5.07
C TYR A 42 10.98 -7.48 -4.97
N GLU A 43 10.94 -8.22 -6.08
CA GLU A 43 10.29 -9.53 -6.20
C GLU A 43 10.89 -10.54 -5.21
N LYS A 44 12.21 -10.75 -5.27
CA LYS A 44 12.92 -11.69 -4.37
C LYS A 44 12.72 -11.32 -2.91
N PHE A 45 12.68 -10.03 -2.60
CA PHE A 45 12.46 -9.57 -1.24
C PHE A 45 11.07 -9.96 -0.71
N SER A 46 9.99 -9.69 -1.47
CA SER A 46 8.63 -10.06 -1.07
C SER A 46 8.45 -11.58 -0.97
N GLU A 47 9.06 -12.34 -1.87
CA GLU A 47 9.06 -13.82 -1.82
C GLU A 47 9.76 -14.34 -0.56
N THR A 48 10.93 -13.80 -0.24
CA THR A 48 11.69 -14.16 0.97
C THR A 48 10.87 -13.88 2.23
N LEU A 49 10.18 -12.73 2.31
CA LEU A 49 9.36 -12.40 3.48
C LEU A 49 8.24 -13.43 3.72
N VAL A 50 7.55 -13.84 2.65
CA VAL A 50 6.45 -14.80 2.74
C VAL A 50 6.97 -16.18 3.17
N GLN A 51 8.15 -16.57 2.69
CA GLN A 51 8.81 -17.82 3.08
C GLN A 51 9.29 -17.82 4.53
N VAL A 52 9.83 -16.69 5.00
CA VAL A 52 10.40 -16.57 6.35
C VAL A 52 9.32 -16.38 7.42
N PHE A 53 8.17 -15.81 7.07
CA PHE A 53 7.10 -15.52 8.03
C PHE A 53 5.73 -16.05 7.56
N PRO A 54 5.55 -17.36 7.36
CA PRO A 54 4.30 -17.91 6.80
C PRO A 54 3.09 -17.74 7.71
N ASN A 55 3.32 -17.54 9.02
CA ASN A 55 2.28 -17.46 10.04
C ASN A 55 1.72 -16.04 10.28
N VAL A 56 2.15 -15.05 9.48
CA VAL A 56 1.67 -13.67 9.60
C VAL A 56 0.16 -13.61 9.40
N LYS A 57 -0.53 -13.01 10.37
CA LYS A 57 -1.98 -12.76 10.36
C LYS A 57 -2.29 -11.28 10.28
N ARG A 58 -1.40 -10.43 10.80
CA ARG A 58 -1.51 -8.98 10.73
C ARG A 58 -0.32 -8.38 10.02
N PHE A 59 -0.57 -7.59 8.99
CA PHE A 59 0.47 -6.92 8.22
C PHE A 59 0.22 -5.41 8.16
N ASP A 60 1.17 -4.65 8.68
CA ASP A 60 1.19 -3.20 8.61
C ASP A 60 2.36 -2.78 7.71
N PHE A 61 2.09 -2.23 6.54
CA PHE A 61 3.12 -1.88 5.56
C PHE A 61 3.06 -0.41 5.17
N THR A 62 4.20 0.26 5.26
CA THR A 62 4.38 1.64 4.79
C THR A 62 5.36 1.66 3.64
N ALA A 63 4.92 2.18 2.50
CA ALA A 63 5.69 2.36 1.29
C ALA A 63 5.97 3.85 1.07
N TRP A 64 7.23 4.25 1.10
CA TRP A 64 7.65 5.61 0.77
C TRP A 64 8.16 5.65 -0.68
N TYR A 65 7.47 6.38 -1.55
CA TYR A 65 7.91 6.58 -2.92
C TYR A 65 8.87 7.77 -2.97
N VAL A 66 10.14 7.47 -3.20
CA VAL A 66 11.22 8.47 -3.31
C VAL A 66 11.64 8.64 -4.79
N GLY A 67 11.00 7.94 -5.71
CA GLY A 67 11.22 8.04 -7.16
C GLY A 67 10.14 7.31 -7.96
N LEU A 68 10.33 7.24 -9.29
CA LEU A 68 9.45 6.50 -10.20
C LEU A 68 9.58 5.00 -9.97
N VAL A 69 8.49 4.34 -9.57
CA VAL A 69 8.40 2.88 -9.48
C VAL A 69 7.58 2.40 -10.66
N GLN A 70 8.12 1.45 -11.43
CA GLN A 70 7.36 0.84 -12.52
C GLN A 70 6.20 0.03 -11.93
N ILE A 71 4.99 0.26 -12.45
CA ILE A 71 3.76 -0.41 -11.98
C ILE A 71 3.89 -1.93 -12.00
N GLU A 72 4.56 -2.49 -13.01
CA GLU A 72 4.79 -3.93 -13.11
C GLU A 72 5.64 -4.44 -11.94
N GLN A 73 6.74 -3.76 -11.61
CA GLN A 73 7.60 -4.14 -10.48
C GLN A 73 6.86 -4.01 -9.14
N PHE A 74 6.08 -2.94 -9.00
CA PHE A 74 5.24 -2.75 -7.81
C PHE A 74 4.19 -3.87 -7.66
N THR A 75 3.53 -4.25 -8.75
CA THR A 75 2.54 -5.34 -8.76
C THR A 75 3.19 -6.67 -8.38
N LYS A 76 4.37 -6.98 -8.95
CA LYS A 76 5.10 -8.20 -8.63
C LYS A 76 5.63 -8.23 -7.19
N PHE A 77 6.00 -7.08 -6.61
CA PHE A 77 6.32 -6.98 -5.19
C PHE A 77 5.12 -7.31 -4.29
N MET A 78 3.92 -6.87 -4.68
CA MET A 78 2.70 -7.08 -3.89
C MET A 78 2.15 -8.51 -4.01
N GLU A 79 2.47 -9.20 -5.10
CA GLU A 79 1.88 -10.49 -5.46
C GLU A 79 2.11 -11.60 -4.43
N PRO A 80 3.31 -11.81 -3.85
CA PRO A 80 3.56 -12.92 -2.93
C PRO A 80 2.69 -12.87 -1.67
N PHE A 81 2.34 -11.67 -1.18
CA PHE A 81 1.58 -11.49 0.06
C PHE A 81 0.15 -12.05 -0.03
N LYS A 82 -0.39 -12.31 -1.24
CA LYS A 82 -1.71 -12.95 -1.41
C LYS A 82 -1.77 -14.36 -0.80
N GLY A 83 -0.62 -15.03 -0.67
CA GLY A 83 -0.52 -16.37 -0.10
C GLY A 83 -0.71 -16.39 1.42
N TRP A 84 -0.58 -15.24 2.09
CA TRP A 84 -0.82 -15.14 3.52
C TRP A 84 -2.32 -15.17 3.84
N ASN A 85 -2.69 -15.95 4.85
CA ASN A 85 -4.05 -15.99 5.38
C ASN A 85 -4.23 -14.92 6.46
N PHE A 86 -4.31 -13.65 6.03
CA PHE A 86 -4.44 -12.52 6.92
C PHE A 86 -5.79 -12.49 7.66
N GLU A 87 -5.74 -12.04 8.91
CA GLU A 87 -6.88 -11.48 9.62
C GLU A 87 -7.02 -9.99 9.29
N LYS A 88 -5.89 -9.27 9.19
CA LYS A 88 -5.86 -7.83 8.92
C LYS A 88 -4.62 -7.39 8.11
N ALA A 89 -4.83 -6.57 7.09
CA ALA A 89 -3.75 -5.92 6.34
C ALA A 89 -4.01 -4.41 6.24
N ASN A 90 -3.03 -3.59 6.65
CA ASN A 90 -3.09 -2.14 6.55
C ASN A 90 -1.89 -1.64 5.75
N LEU A 91 -2.17 -0.93 4.66
CA LEU A 91 -1.13 -0.39 3.79
C LEU A 91 -1.19 1.11 3.75
N SER A 92 -0.03 1.75 3.78
CA SER A 92 0.12 3.19 3.70
C SER A 92 1.16 3.53 2.64
N PHE A 93 0.71 4.14 1.55
CA PHE A 93 1.56 4.58 0.45
C PHE A 93 1.74 6.09 0.57
N VAL A 94 2.99 6.52 0.73
CA VAL A 94 3.36 7.92 0.98
C VAL A 94 4.08 8.46 -0.24
N ARG A 95 3.65 9.64 -0.71
CA ARG A 95 4.17 10.34 -1.90
C ARG A 95 3.99 9.56 -3.20
N VAL A 96 2.81 9.00 -3.43
CA VAL A 96 2.48 8.37 -4.71
C VAL A 96 2.53 9.43 -5.83
N ILE A 97 3.52 9.30 -6.72
CA ILE A 97 3.80 10.24 -7.83
C ILE A 97 3.45 9.58 -9.18
N ASP A 98 3.32 10.42 -10.20
CA ASP A 98 2.99 10.14 -11.61
C ASP A 98 3.38 8.74 -12.15
N PRO A 99 2.43 7.97 -12.71
CA PRO A 99 0.97 8.18 -12.70
C PRO A 99 0.32 7.77 -11.34
N PRO A 100 -0.24 8.72 -10.55
CA PRO A 100 -0.74 8.41 -9.21
C PRO A 100 -1.94 7.47 -9.23
N GLY A 101 -2.88 7.67 -10.15
CA GLY A 101 -4.09 6.89 -10.31
C GLY A 101 -3.79 5.45 -10.71
N GLN A 102 -2.90 5.23 -11.67
CA GLN A 102 -2.48 3.86 -12.03
C GLN A 102 -1.78 3.16 -10.86
N THR A 103 -0.98 3.87 -10.08
CA THR A 103 -0.30 3.28 -8.91
C THR A 103 -1.29 2.91 -7.80
N ILE A 104 -2.26 3.80 -7.51
CA ILE A 104 -3.36 3.51 -6.57
C ILE A 104 -4.16 2.31 -7.06
N LEU A 105 -4.51 2.28 -8.36
CA LEU A 105 -5.26 1.17 -8.95
C LEU A 105 -4.51 -0.15 -8.83
N ALA A 106 -3.22 -0.17 -9.13
CA ALA A 106 -2.39 -1.36 -8.99
C ALA A 106 -2.39 -1.88 -7.55
N ALA A 107 -2.25 -0.99 -6.57
CA ALA A 107 -2.26 -1.35 -5.16
C ALA A 107 -3.61 -1.94 -4.73
N LEU A 108 -4.72 -1.27 -5.08
CA LEU A 108 -6.07 -1.73 -4.77
C LEU A 108 -6.34 -3.09 -5.43
N ARG A 109 -5.96 -3.27 -6.70
CA ARG A 109 -6.15 -4.50 -7.45
C ARG A 109 -5.36 -5.68 -6.85
N SER A 110 -4.09 -5.47 -6.48
CA SER A 110 -3.29 -6.52 -5.83
C SER A 110 -3.88 -6.91 -4.49
N MET A 111 -4.18 -5.93 -3.64
CA MET A 111 -4.75 -6.17 -2.32
C MET A 111 -6.16 -6.77 -2.35
N ALA A 112 -6.96 -6.50 -3.39
CA ALA A 112 -8.29 -7.10 -3.52
C ALA A 112 -8.24 -8.65 -3.56
N THR A 113 -7.11 -9.23 -3.95
CA THR A 113 -6.88 -10.69 -3.96
C THR A 113 -6.50 -11.27 -2.59
N TRP A 114 -6.19 -10.41 -1.61
CA TRP A 114 -5.73 -10.85 -0.29
C TRP A 114 -6.92 -11.19 0.62
N ASN A 115 -6.71 -12.18 1.48
CA ASN A 115 -7.66 -12.54 2.52
C ASN A 115 -7.70 -11.50 3.66
N GLY A 116 -8.72 -11.57 4.49
CA GLY A 116 -8.84 -10.74 5.70
C GLY A 116 -9.34 -9.32 5.46
N VAL A 117 -9.43 -8.57 6.56
CA VAL A 117 -9.87 -7.17 6.59
C VAL A 117 -8.75 -6.27 6.08
N LYS A 118 -9.06 -5.43 5.09
CA LYS A 118 -8.07 -4.60 4.41
C LYS A 118 -8.35 -3.12 4.62
N THR A 119 -7.30 -2.35 4.91
CA THR A 119 -7.32 -0.89 4.82
C THR A 119 -6.15 -0.40 3.98
N ALA A 120 -6.38 0.66 3.22
CA ALA A 120 -5.33 1.32 2.44
C ALA A 120 -5.36 2.82 2.69
N LYS A 121 -4.18 3.43 2.71
CA LYS A 121 -3.99 4.88 2.78
C LYS A 121 -3.06 5.29 1.64
N PHE A 122 -3.43 6.34 0.93
CA PHE A 122 -2.64 6.90 -0.17
C PHE A 122 -2.45 8.38 0.07
N CYS A 123 -1.20 8.84 0.14
CA CYS A 123 -0.87 10.25 0.02
C CYS A 123 -0.31 10.46 -1.39
N PHE A 124 -1.02 11.19 -2.24
CA PHE A 124 -0.73 11.23 -3.68
C PHE A 124 -0.68 12.66 -4.21
N HIS A 125 0.12 12.84 -5.26
CA HIS A 125 0.14 14.10 -6.00
C HIS A 125 -0.98 14.10 -7.06
N PRO A 126 -1.80 15.16 -7.18
CA PRO A 126 -2.93 15.17 -8.11
C PRO A 126 -2.47 15.24 -9.58
N ASN A 127 -2.70 14.17 -10.33
CA ASN A 127 -2.85 14.24 -11.78
C ASN A 127 -4.34 13.99 -12.08
N LYS A 128 -5.12 15.07 -12.28
CA LYS A 128 -6.58 14.97 -12.41
C LYS A 128 -7.01 14.06 -13.56
N ALA A 129 -6.32 14.16 -14.70
CA ALA A 129 -6.67 13.37 -15.88
C ALA A 129 -6.46 11.87 -15.62
N ASP A 130 -5.32 11.50 -15.06
CA ASP A 130 -5.00 10.13 -14.68
C ASP A 130 -5.92 9.60 -13.57
N PHE A 131 -6.16 10.38 -12.51
CA PHE A 131 -7.05 9.98 -11.42
C PHE A 131 -8.48 9.76 -11.89
N THR A 132 -9.03 10.73 -12.65
CA THR A 132 -10.42 10.67 -13.14
C THR A 132 -10.64 9.49 -14.08
N ALA A 133 -9.63 9.15 -14.89
CA ALA A 133 -9.68 7.99 -15.79
C ALA A 133 -9.85 6.64 -15.07
N HIS A 134 -9.58 6.59 -13.76
CA HIS A 134 -9.59 5.36 -12.96
C HIS A 134 -10.63 5.35 -11.82
N VAL A 135 -11.51 6.36 -11.74
CA VAL A 135 -12.51 6.48 -10.66
C VAL A 135 -13.40 5.25 -10.51
N ASP A 136 -13.96 4.76 -11.62
CA ASP A 136 -14.82 3.58 -11.60
C ASP A 136 -14.06 2.32 -11.17
N ASP A 137 -12.79 2.20 -11.55
CA ASP A 137 -11.94 1.10 -11.14
C ASP A 137 -11.57 1.19 -9.65
N PHE A 138 -11.33 2.39 -9.11
CA PHE A 138 -11.12 2.57 -7.67
C PHE A 138 -12.34 2.08 -6.88
N ILE A 139 -13.55 2.46 -7.32
CA ILE A 139 -14.79 2.02 -6.69
C ILE A 139 -14.90 0.50 -6.77
N ARG A 140 -14.65 -0.09 -7.94
CA ARG A 140 -14.71 -1.54 -8.15
C ARG A 140 -13.75 -2.30 -7.23
N TYR A 141 -12.48 -1.92 -7.19
CA TYR A 141 -11.45 -2.66 -6.46
C TYR A 141 -11.44 -2.35 -4.96
N SER A 142 -12.03 -1.23 -4.53
CA SER A 142 -12.17 -0.90 -3.11
C SER A 142 -13.29 -1.66 -2.39
N GLY A 143 -14.23 -2.30 -3.11
CA GLY A 143 -15.41 -2.94 -2.50
C GLY A 143 -15.13 -4.03 -1.44
N GLY A 144 -13.93 -4.64 -1.46
CA GLY A 144 -13.49 -5.62 -0.46
C GLY A 144 -12.73 -5.04 0.73
N PHE A 145 -12.63 -3.72 0.84
CA PHE A 145 -11.91 -3.01 1.88
C PHE A 145 -12.85 -2.52 2.97
N GLN A 146 -12.35 -2.47 4.20
CA GLN A 146 -13.04 -1.76 5.27
C GLN A 146 -12.99 -0.25 5.04
N MET A 147 -11.86 0.25 4.54
CA MET A 147 -11.65 1.67 4.28
C MET A 147 -10.46 1.88 3.35
N VAL A 148 -10.62 2.80 2.40
CA VAL A 148 -9.55 3.39 1.61
C VAL A 148 -9.51 4.89 1.92
N LYS A 149 -8.39 5.38 2.43
CA LYS A 149 -8.18 6.82 2.65
C LYS A 149 -7.24 7.36 1.60
N MET A 150 -7.64 8.43 0.94
CA MET A 150 -6.82 9.13 -0.04
C MET A 150 -6.59 10.55 0.46
N ARG A 151 -5.36 11.03 0.39
CA ARG A 151 -4.98 12.37 0.80
C ARG A 151 -4.20 13.00 -0.33
N GLN A 152 -4.63 14.19 -0.74
CA GLN A 152 -3.86 14.98 -1.70
C GLN A 152 -2.64 15.59 -0.99
N ASP A 153 -1.44 15.32 -1.52
CA ASP A 153 -0.21 15.97 -1.09
C ASP A 153 -0.15 17.41 -1.64
N SER A 154 -0.21 18.39 -0.74
CA SER A 154 -0.21 19.82 -1.05
C SER A 154 1.19 20.41 -1.19
N PHE A 155 2.25 19.67 -0.82
CA PHE A 155 3.56 20.24 -0.51
C PHE A 155 4.29 20.88 -1.71
N LEU A 156 4.04 20.42 -2.93
CA LEU A 156 4.79 20.86 -4.11
C LEU A 156 4.01 21.78 -5.06
N TRP A 157 2.68 21.65 -5.12
CA TRP A 157 1.87 22.27 -6.20
C TRP A 157 0.54 22.84 -5.73
N GLY A 158 0.31 22.87 -4.41
CA GLY A 158 -0.95 23.31 -3.82
C GLY A 158 -2.03 22.23 -3.79
N ALA A 159 -2.95 22.38 -2.85
CA ALA A 159 -4.15 21.58 -2.78
C ALA A 159 -5.17 22.01 -3.83
N ASP A 160 -6.06 21.09 -4.23
CA ASP A 160 -7.19 21.38 -5.12
C ASP A 160 -8.49 20.95 -4.44
N PRO A 161 -9.01 21.78 -3.51
CA PRO A 161 -10.17 21.39 -2.71
C PRO A 161 -11.42 21.11 -3.54
N GLU A 162 -11.60 21.79 -4.67
CA GLU A 162 -12.74 21.58 -5.57
C GLU A 162 -12.72 20.19 -6.19
N PHE A 163 -11.57 19.77 -6.71
CA PHE A 163 -11.40 18.41 -7.23
C PHE A 163 -11.61 17.35 -6.15
N ILE A 164 -11.07 17.57 -4.94
CA ILE A 164 -11.26 16.63 -3.83
C ILE A 164 -12.72 16.54 -3.41
N GLN A 165 -13.44 17.66 -3.38
CA GLN A 165 -14.86 17.68 -3.07
C GLN A 165 -15.69 16.97 -4.14
N GLU A 166 -15.37 17.16 -5.43
CA GLU A 166 -16.00 16.45 -6.54
C GLU A 166 -15.81 14.93 -6.42
N MET A 167 -14.56 14.48 -6.21
CA MET A 167 -14.25 13.06 -6.06
C MET A 167 -14.92 12.45 -4.82
N GLN A 168 -14.91 13.16 -3.69
CA GLN A 168 -15.60 12.72 -2.48
C GLN A 168 -17.11 12.54 -2.72
N ALA A 169 -17.76 13.49 -3.40
CA ALA A 169 -19.18 13.40 -3.74
C ALA A 169 -19.49 12.19 -4.64
N ILE A 170 -18.61 11.87 -5.60
CA ILE A 170 -18.76 10.69 -6.45
C ILE A 170 -18.66 9.40 -5.63
N PHE A 171 -17.67 9.28 -4.74
CA PHE A 171 -17.49 8.10 -3.90
C PHE A 171 -18.66 7.90 -2.94
N GLU A 172 -19.17 8.96 -2.32
CA GLU A 172 -20.36 8.92 -1.46
C GLU A 172 -21.61 8.51 -2.23
N ALA A 173 -21.87 9.12 -3.39
CA ALA A 173 -23.02 8.79 -4.23
C ALA A 173 -23.01 7.33 -4.71
N ARG A 174 -21.85 6.69 -4.72
CA ARG A 174 -21.64 5.29 -5.10
C ARG A 174 -21.47 4.35 -3.91
N ASN A 175 -21.59 4.84 -2.67
CA ASN A 175 -21.34 4.10 -1.44
C ASN A 175 -19.98 3.36 -1.44
N ALA A 176 -18.98 3.95 -2.10
CA ALA A 176 -17.64 3.38 -2.13
C ALA A 176 -16.99 3.55 -0.74
N PRO A 177 -16.22 2.56 -0.24
CA PRO A 177 -15.49 2.66 1.02
C PRO A 177 -14.22 3.53 0.87
N ILE A 178 -14.34 4.66 0.16
CA ILE A 178 -13.26 5.59 -0.15
C ILE A 178 -13.59 6.93 0.51
N SER A 179 -12.63 7.47 1.25
CA SER A 179 -12.66 8.83 1.76
C SER A 179 -11.44 9.57 1.23
N ILE A 180 -11.66 10.76 0.68
CA ILE A 180 -10.61 11.60 0.10
C ILE A 180 -10.60 12.98 0.76
N GLU A 181 -9.40 13.47 1.11
CA GLU A 181 -9.22 14.74 1.81
C GLU A 181 -7.99 15.51 1.30
N VAL A 182 -7.95 16.81 1.57
CA VAL A 182 -6.77 17.65 1.40
C VAL A 182 -5.87 17.52 2.64
N ALA A 183 -4.55 17.47 2.47
CA ALA A 183 -3.63 17.63 3.59
C ALA A 183 -3.76 19.05 4.16
N HIS A 184 -4.33 19.18 5.36
CA HIS A 184 -4.19 20.39 6.18
C HIS A 184 -2.89 20.25 6.99
N ASP A 185 -1.96 21.18 6.80
CA ASP A 185 -0.76 21.31 7.64
C ASP A 185 -1.13 21.63 9.09
#